data_AF-A0A352JGA8-F1
#
_entry.id   AF-A0A352JGA8-F1
#
_cell.length_a   1.000
_cell.length_b   1.000
_cell.length_c   1.000
_cell.angle_alpha   90.00
_cell.angle_beta   90.00
_cell.angle_gamma   90.00
#
_symmetry.space_group_name_H-M   'P 1'
#
loop_
_entity.id
_entity.type
_entity.pdbx_description
1 polymer ?
#
loop_
_entity_poly.entity_id
_entity_poly.type
_entity_poly.pdbx_seq_one_letter_code
_entity_poly.pdbx_strand_id
1 'polypeptide(L)'
;MSKLVATLPDGKVCDFIDQKIRNDTPEEYVRQNIERRLVLELGYLPEQIEVEYPIKQGSKTVRVDLAIFREGDQHNQENIWIIIECKKDSISPSASKDGIEQLRSYMAACDNSEWGMWTNGKKKTVLRRIRTEERIEYEEPNDIPSKNGNVEEVDRPTREALKNAVGDNLLFSFKICHDHIYVTDGLQKHPAFFELLKVIFCKIHDERNVSSPLEFYAT
;
A
#
# COMPACT_ATOMS: atom_id res chain seq x y z
N MET A 1 -20.55 -3.23 -22.60
CA MET A 1 -19.76 -4.33 -23.17
C MET A 1 -18.39 -3.78 -23.52
N SER A 2 -17.35 -4.19 -22.81
CA SER A 2 -15.98 -3.78 -23.12
C SER A 2 -15.54 -4.43 -24.43
N LYS A 3 -14.90 -3.65 -25.31
CA LYS A 3 -14.36 -4.13 -26.58
C LYS A 3 -13.23 -5.11 -26.24
N LEU A 4 -13.38 -6.39 -26.59
CA LEU A 4 -12.30 -7.38 -26.45
C LEU A 4 -11.10 -6.90 -27.27
N VAL A 5 -10.05 -6.45 -26.59
CA VAL A 5 -8.78 -6.10 -27.20
C VAL A 5 -7.99 -7.40 -27.36
N ALA A 6 -7.80 -7.85 -28.59
CA ALA A 6 -7.14 -9.13 -28.88
C ALA A 6 -5.67 -9.18 -28.43
N THR A 7 -5.01 -8.02 -28.34
CA THR A 7 -3.61 -7.87 -27.93
C THR A 7 -3.39 -6.53 -27.24
N LEU A 8 -2.75 -6.50 -26.07
CA LEU A 8 -2.30 -5.27 -25.45
C LEU A 8 -1.20 -4.63 -26.33
N PRO A 9 -1.28 -3.31 -26.62
CA PRO A 9 -0.21 -2.63 -27.35
C PRO A 9 1.11 -2.65 -26.57
N ASP A 10 2.23 -2.61 -27.28
CA ASP A 10 3.55 -2.53 -26.65
C ASP A 10 3.69 -1.31 -25.73
N GLY A 11 4.32 -1.51 -24.57
CA GLY A 11 4.47 -0.47 -23.55
C GLY A 11 3.16 -0.05 -22.89
N LYS A 12 2.11 -0.88 -22.97
CA LYS A 12 0.85 -0.69 -22.27
C LYS A 12 0.54 -1.84 -21.33
N VAL A 13 -0.21 -1.53 -20.28
CA VAL A 13 -0.76 -2.49 -19.32
C VAL A 13 -2.27 -2.30 -19.20
N CYS A 14 -3.00 -3.38 -18.92
CA CYS A 14 -4.41 -3.32 -18.52
C CYS A 14 -4.49 -3.16 -17.00
N ASP A 15 -5.15 -2.10 -16.56
CA ASP A 15 -5.31 -1.79 -15.15
C ASP A 15 -6.13 -2.86 -14.42
N PHE A 16 -5.68 -3.23 -13.22
CA PHE A 16 -6.27 -4.35 -12.49
C PHE A 16 -7.66 -4.01 -11.95
N ILE A 17 -7.92 -2.76 -11.58
CA ILE A 17 -9.21 -2.33 -11.02
C ILE A 17 -10.19 -1.96 -12.13
N ASP A 18 -9.84 -0.99 -12.97
CA ASP A 18 -10.80 -0.37 -13.90
C ASP A 18 -10.71 -0.89 -15.34
N GLN A 19 -9.79 -1.81 -15.61
CA GLN A 19 -9.58 -2.46 -16.91
C GLN A 19 -9.24 -1.49 -18.07
N LYS A 20 -8.90 -0.21 -17.79
CA LYS A 20 -8.46 0.70 -18.85
C LYS A 20 -6.97 0.47 -19.16
N ILE A 21 -6.60 0.80 -20.38
CA ILE A 21 -5.24 0.63 -20.89
C ILE A 21 -4.39 1.84 -20.51
N ARG A 22 -3.29 1.62 -19.78
CA ARG A 22 -2.36 2.65 -19.30
C ARG A 22 -0.95 2.44 -19.85
N ASN A 23 -0.11 3.47 -19.77
CA ASN A 23 1.30 3.34 -20.10
C ASN A 23 2.00 2.47 -19.06
N ASP A 24 2.77 1.48 -19.52
CA ASP A 24 3.62 0.68 -18.65
C ASP A 24 4.82 1.52 -18.21
N THR A 25 4.67 2.19 -17.07
CA THR A 25 5.70 3.05 -16.47
C THR A 25 6.09 2.49 -15.10
N PRO A 26 7.28 2.85 -14.57
CA PRO A 26 7.67 2.39 -13.24
C PRO A 26 6.70 2.80 -12.13
N GLU A 27 6.04 3.95 -12.25
CA GLU A 27 5.01 4.41 -11.31
C GLU A 27 3.71 3.60 -11.45
N GLU A 28 3.29 3.34 -12.69
CA GLU A 28 2.15 2.46 -12.98
C GLU A 28 2.37 1.06 -12.42
N TYR A 29 3.57 0.50 -12.56
CA TYR A 29 3.90 -0.81 -12.01
C TYR A 29 3.78 -0.85 -10.48
N VAL A 30 4.17 0.22 -9.77
CA VAL A 30 3.94 0.34 -8.33
C VAL A 30 2.44 0.38 -8.02
N ARG A 31 1.67 1.19 -8.75
CA ARG A 31 0.21 1.30 -8.58
C ARG A 31 -0.51 -0.03 -8.81
N GLN A 32 -0.19 -0.75 -9.88
CA GLN A 32 -0.74 -2.07 -10.19
C GLN A 32 -0.46 -3.12 -9.09
N ASN A 33 0.71 -3.06 -8.45
CA ASN A 33 1.01 -3.94 -7.32
C ASN A 33 0.18 -3.58 -6.07
N ILE A 34 -0.01 -2.29 -5.80
CA ILE A 34 -0.88 -1.83 -4.70
C ILE A 34 -2.33 -2.21 -4.95
N GLU A 35 -2.85 -2.06 -6.16
CA GLU A 35 -4.21 -2.48 -6.53
C GLU A 35 -4.44 -3.97 -6.25
N ARG A 36 -3.53 -4.83 -6.71
CA ARG A 36 -3.59 -6.28 -6.43
C ARG A 36 -3.53 -6.56 -4.95
N ARG A 37 -2.67 -5.85 -4.21
CA ARG A 37 -2.57 -5.98 -2.76
C ARG A 37 -3.87 -5.63 -2.06
N LEU A 38 -4.49 -4.51 -2.41
CA LEU A 38 -5.76 -4.06 -1.83
C LEU A 38 -6.82 -5.14 -1.96
N VAL A 39 -6.97 -5.72 -3.15
CA VAL A 39 -8.02 -6.72 -3.40
C VAL A 39 -7.66 -8.08 -2.82
N LEU A 40 -6.47 -8.60 -3.13
CA LEU A 40 -6.12 -10.00 -2.85
C LEU A 40 -5.60 -10.21 -1.43
N GLU A 41 -4.92 -9.21 -0.86
CA GLU A 41 -4.34 -9.30 0.49
C GLU A 41 -5.13 -8.49 1.52
N LEU A 42 -5.73 -7.35 1.17
CA LEU A 42 -6.50 -6.55 2.13
C LEU A 42 -8.02 -6.77 2.02
N GLY A 43 -8.46 -7.53 1.02
CA GLY A 43 -9.85 -7.99 0.88
C GLY A 43 -10.82 -6.91 0.41
N TYR A 44 -10.33 -5.77 -0.10
CA TYR A 44 -11.18 -4.75 -0.70
C TYR A 44 -11.84 -5.27 -1.97
N LEU A 45 -13.09 -4.87 -2.21
CA LEU A 45 -13.73 -5.12 -3.50
C LEU A 45 -13.21 -4.11 -4.53
N PRO A 46 -13.01 -4.50 -5.81
CA PRO A 46 -12.62 -3.56 -6.85
C PRO A 46 -13.56 -2.35 -6.95
N GLU A 47 -14.85 -2.55 -6.68
CA GLU A 47 -15.88 -1.50 -6.69
C GLU A 47 -15.72 -0.48 -5.57
N GLN A 48 -14.84 -0.71 -4.58
CA GLN A 48 -14.51 0.26 -3.53
C GLN A 48 -13.34 1.16 -3.92
N ILE A 49 -12.67 0.90 -5.03
CA ILE A 49 -11.39 1.51 -5.40
C ILE A 49 -11.56 2.30 -6.69
N GLU A 50 -11.20 3.57 -6.66
CA GLU A 50 -11.17 4.43 -7.84
C GLU A 50 -9.72 4.77 -8.21
N VAL A 51 -9.38 4.60 -9.48
CA VAL A 51 -8.05 4.87 -10.04
C VAL A 51 -8.01 6.27 -10.66
N GLU A 52 -6.98 7.05 -10.33
CA GLU A 52 -6.79 8.45 -10.77
C GLU A 52 -8.00 9.36 -10.41
N TYR A 53 -8.51 9.20 -9.18
CA TYR A 53 -9.73 9.86 -8.74
C TYR A 53 -9.55 11.38 -8.57
N PRO A 54 -10.42 12.21 -9.17
CA PRO A 54 -10.30 13.66 -9.08
C PRO A 54 -10.82 14.20 -7.75
N ILE A 55 -10.02 15.05 -7.09
CA ILE A 55 -10.41 15.80 -5.90
C ILE A 55 -10.23 17.31 -6.13
N LYS A 56 -11.10 18.10 -5.50
CA LYS A 56 -11.02 19.55 -5.39
C LYS A 56 -10.14 19.94 -4.22
N GLN A 57 -9.09 20.69 -4.52
CA GLN A 57 -8.20 21.28 -3.54
C GLN A 57 -8.22 22.80 -3.75
N GLY A 58 -9.01 23.50 -2.94
CA GLY A 58 -9.37 24.89 -3.19
C GLY A 58 -10.04 25.05 -4.56
N SER A 59 -9.51 25.92 -5.41
CA SER A 59 -10.01 26.12 -6.78
C SER A 59 -9.48 25.12 -7.80
N LYS A 60 -8.45 24.34 -7.46
CA LYS A 60 -7.80 23.39 -8.37
C LYS A 60 -8.46 22.02 -8.28
N THR A 61 -8.46 21.30 -9.39
CA THR A 61 -8.79 19.87 -9.42
C THR A 61 -7.49 19.10 -9.63
N VAL A 62 -7.17 18.23 -8.70
CA VAL A 62 -6.00 17.34 -8.74
C VAL A 62 -6.50 15.89 -8.75
N ARG A 63 -5.64 14.93 -9.08
CA ARG A 63 -5.99 13.51 -9.07
C ARG A 63 -5.10 12.79 -8.09
N VAL A 64 -5.71 11.96 -7.26
CA VAL A 64 -4.98 11.01 -6.40
C VAL A 64 -4.86 9.68 -7.12
N ASP A 65 -3.78 8.94 -6.88
CA ASP A 65 -3.55 7.68 -7.61
C ASP A 65 -4.63 6.64 -7.33
N LEU A 66 -4.96 6.41 -6.05
CA LEU A 66 -6.08 5.58 -5.64
C LEU A 66 -6.90 6.26 -4.54
N ALA A 67 -8.21 6.23 -4.68
CA ALA A 67 -9.16 6.59 -3.63
C ALA A 67 -9.98 5.34 -3.25
N ILE A 68 -10.04 5.03 -1.96
CA ILE A 68 -10.77 3.87 -1.45
C ILE A 68 -11.93 4.35 -0.58
N PHE A 69 -13.10 3.76 -0.81
CA PHE A 69 -14.35 4.05 -0.15
C PHE A 69 -14.80 2.87 0.72
N ARG A 70 -15.63 3.14 1.73
CA ARG A 70 -16.26 2.05 2.49
C ARG A 70 -17.32 1.38 1.61
N GLU A 71 -17.60 0.12 1.92
CA GLU A 71 -18.59 -0.64 1.17
C GLU A 71 -19.98 -0.01 1.28
N GLY A 72 -20.57 0.30 0.12
CA GLY A 72 -21.90 0.93 0.03
C GLY A 72 -21.89 2.47 0.06
N ASP A 73 -20.74 3.11 0.32
CA ASP A 73 -20.64 4.57 0.29
C ASP A 73 -20.72 5.10 -1.14
N GLN A 74 -21.27 6.31 -1.29
CA GLN A 74 -21.21 7.02 -2.56
C GLN A 74 -19.78 7.50 -2.82
N HIS A 75 -19.29 7.31 -4.05
CA HIS A 75 -17.96 7.74 -4.49
C HIS A 75 -17.90 9.25 -4.77
N ASN A 76 -17.88 10.05 -3.70
CA ASN A 76 -17.66 11.49 -3.72
C ASN A 76 -16.45 11.84 -2.83
N GLN A 77 -15.84 13.01 -3.05
CA GLN A 77 -14.63 13.42 -2.32
C GLN A 77 -14.79 13.37 -0.79
N GLU A 78 -15.97 13.68 -0.29
CA GLU A 78 -16.26 13.72 1.15
C GLU A 78 -16.17 12.32 1.76
N ASN A 79 -16.50 11.27 1.01
CA ASN A 79 -16.54 9.88 1.48
C ASN A 79 -15.24 9.10 1.23
N ILE A 80 -14.20 9.73 0.68
CA ILE A 80 -12.92 9.04 0.51
C ILE A 80 -12.40 8.65 1.89
N TRP A 81 -12.20 7.36 2.12
CA TRP A 81 -11.71 6.82 3.39
C TRP A 81 -10.19 6.71 3.41
N ILE A 82 -9.61 6.17 2.33
CA ILE A 82 -8.14 6.00 2.18
C ILE A 82 -7.69 6.68 0.89
N ILE A 83 -6.60 7.45 0.98
CA ILE A 83 -5.91 8.02 -0.19
C ILE A 83 -4.55 7.35 -0.34
N ILE A 84 -4.21 6.92 -1.55
CA ILE A 84 -2.89 6.35 -1.84
C ILE A 84 -2.22 7.15 -2.94
N GLU A 85 -0.95 7.51 -2.71
CA GLU A 85 -0.05 8.11 -3.68
C GLU A 85 1.07 7.13 -4.02
N CYS A 86 1.20 6.82 -5.31
CA CYS A 86 2.24 5.99 -5.86
C CYS A 86 3.29 6.87 -6.54
N LYS A 87 4.55 6.46 -6.49
CA LYS A 87 5.64 7.09 -7.23
C LYS A 87 6.57 6.03 -7.80
N LYS A 88 7.35 6.39 -8.82
CA LYS A 88 8.44 5.53 -9.30
C LYS A 88 9.51 5.30 -8.22
N ASP A 89 10.15 4.13 -8.27
CA ASP A 89 11.14 3.65 -7.30
C ASP A 89 12.46 4.47 -7.24
N SER A 90 12.63 5.40 -8.17
CA SER A 90 13.80 6.27 -8.30
C SER A 90 13.66 7.59 -7.52
N ILE A 91 12.54 7.82 -6.84
CA ILE A 91 12.32 9.04 -6.04
C ILE A 91 13.31 9.09 -4.86
N SER A 92 13.95 10.26 -4.68
CA SER A 92 14.91 10.49 -3.61
C SER A 92 14.21 10.68 -2.24
N PRO A 93 14.93 10.48 -1.11
CA PRO A 93 14.36 10.69 0.22
C PRO A 93 13.80 12.10 0.47
N SER A 94 14.40 13.14 -0.12
CA SER A 94 13.89 14.50 -0.01
C SER A 94 12.55 14.66 -0.73
N ALA A 95 12.46 14.16 -1.97
CA ALA A 95 11.22 14.17 -2.75
C ALA A 95 10.15 13.24 -2.14
N SER A 96 10.52 12.22 -1.35
CA SER A 96 9.57 11.46 -0.54
C SER A 96 8.92 12.31 0.54
N LYS A 97 9.66 13.20 1.22
CA LYS A 97 9.08 14.12 2.22
C LYS A 97 8.08 15.06 1.57
N ASP A 98 8.43 15.64 0.43
CA ASP A 98 7.51 16.49 -0.33
C ASP A 98 6.24 15.72 -0.76
N GLY A 99 6.39 14.46 -1.16
CA GLY A 99 5.28 13.57 -1.48
C GLY A 99 4.38 13.23 -0.28
N ILE A 100 4.95 13.09 0.92
CA ILE A 100 4.19 12.88 2.16
C ILE A 100 3.40 14.14 2.54
N GLU A 101 4.01 15.33 2.40
CA GLU A 101 3.30 16.59 2.63
C GLU A 101 2.18 16.82 1.60
N GLN A 102 2.40 16.41 0.35
CA GLN A 102 1.36 16.40 -0.68
C GLN A 102 0.20 15.48 -0.28
N LEU A 103 0.49 14.25 0.18
CA LEU A 103 -0.51 13.33 0.69
C LEU A 103 -1.30 13.92 1.87
N ARG A 104 -0.63 14.53 2.86
CA ARG A 104 -1.29 15.25 3.97
C ARG A 104 -2.24 16.33 3.45
N SER A 105 -1.83 17.06 2.41
CA SER A 105 -2.66 18.08 1.78
C SER A 105 -3.90 17.53 1.09
N TYR A 106 -3.81 16.33 0.50
CA TYR A 106 -4.96 15.62 -0.08
C TYR A 106 -5.91 15.09 0.99
N MET A 107 -5.37 14.49 2.06
CA MET A 107 -6.17 14.06 3.22
C MET A 107 -6.89 15.25 3.87
N ALA A 108 -6.24 16.42 3.95
CA ALA A 108 -6.85 17.63 4.48
C ALA A 108 -7.97 18.19 3.57
N ALA A 109 -7.90 17.96 2.26
CA ALA A 109 -8.96 18.32 1.32
C ALA A 109 -10.15 17.35 1.33
N CYS A 110 -9.99 16.16 1.93
CA CYS A 110 -11.01 15.12 1.98
C CYS A 110 -11.45 14.90 3.43
N ASP A 111 -12.57 15.50 3.82
CA ASP A 111 -12.97 15.59 5.22
C ASP A 111 -13.17 14.25 5.91
N ASN A 112 -13.51 13.14 5.24
CA ASN A 112 -13.58 11.83 5.91
C ASN A 112 -12.40 10.90 5.63
N SER A 113 -11.33 11.40 4.98
CA SER A 113 -10.10 10.62 4.77
C SER A 113 -9.37 10.38 6.09
N GLU A 114 -9.51 9.19 6.62
CA GLU A 114 -8.86 8.77 7.86
C GLU A 114 -7.44 8.27 7.60
N TRP A 115 -7.21 7.67 6.43
CA TRP A 115 -5.94 7.01 6.10
C TRP A 115 -5.31 7.57 4.83
N GLY A 116 -3.99 7.65 4.86
CA GLY A 116 -3.17 7.99 3.70
C GLY A 116 -2.00 7.02 3.58
N MET A 117 -1.63 6.65 2.36
CA MET A 117 -0.41 5.90 2.09
C MET A 117 0.38 6.55 0.97
N TRP A 118 1.67 6.78 1.20
CA TRP A 118 2.61 7.14 0.15
C TRP A 118 3.56 5.96 -0.08
N THR A 119 3.80 5.58 -1.33
CA THR A 119 4.78 4.53 -1.64
C THR A 119 5.45 4.73 -2.98
N ASN A 120 6.70 4.26 -3.08
CA ASN A 120 7.41 4.13 -4.34
C ASN A 120 7.81 2.67 -4.65
N GLY A 121 7.16 1.70 -4.01
CA GLY A 121 7.49 0.28 -4.08
C GLY A 121 8.70 -0.15 -3.24
N LYS A 122 9.64 0.75 -2.93
CA LYS A 122 10.77 0.47 -2.02
C LYS A 122 10.52 0.95 -0.60
N LYS A 123 9.83 2.08 -0.46
CA LYS A 123 9.45 2.68 0.81
C LYS A 123 7.96 2.89 0.84
N LYS A 124 7.42 2.83 2.05
CA LYS A 124 6.03 3.10 2.34
C LYS A 124 5.97 3.96 3.60
N THR A 125 5.11 4.96 3.57
CA THR A 125 4.71 5.73 4.75
C THR A 125 3.20 5.69 4.80
N VAL A 126 2.64 5.32 5.95
CA VAL A 126 1.21 5.36 6.19
C VAL A 126 0.93 6.43 7.23
N LEU A 127 -0.16 7.16 7.03
CA LEU A 127 -0.65 8.20 7.92
C LEU A 127 -2.05 7.81 8.36
N ARG A 128 -2.30 7.83 9.67
CA ARG A 128 -3.65 7.76 10.23
C ARG A 128 -3.99 9.09 10.89
N ARG A 129 -5.05 9.74 10.41
CA ARG A 129 -5.51 11.03 10.92
C ARG A 129 -6.37 10.80 12.16
N ILE A 130 -5.89 11.26 13.31
CA ILE A 130 -6.61 11.24 14.58
C ILE A 130 -7.19 12.62 14.85
N ARG A 131 -8.49 12.68 15.14
CA ARG A 131 -9.18 13.91 15.53
C ARG A 131 -9.33 13.91 17.04
N THR A 132 -8.64 14.81 17.71
CA THR A 132 -8.87 15.11 19.13
C THR A 132 -9.75 16.35 19.25
N GLU A 133 -10.24 16.64 20.46
CA GLU A 133 -11.07 17.84 20.70
C GLU A 133 -10.33 19.15 20.37
N GLU A 134 -9.00 19.15 20.44
CA GLU A 134 -8.16 20.34 20.31
C GLU A 134 -7.43 20.44 18.95
N ARG A 135 -7.11 19.32 18.31
CA ARG A 135 -6.28 19.31 17.09
C ARG A 135 -6.43 18.05 16.23
N ILE A 136 -5.90 18.15 15.01
CA ILE A 136 -5.67 17.00 14.14
C ILE A 136 -4.25 16.51 14.36
N GLU A 137 -4.10 15.24 14.71
CA GLU A 137 -2.83 14.54 14.83
C GLU A 137 -2.70 13.47 13.74
N TYR A 138 -1.47 13.06 13.46
CA TYR A 138 -1.21 11.97 12.53
C TYR A 138 -0.29 10.95 13.21
N GLU A 139 -0.76 9.72 13.26
CA GLU A 139 0.05 8.55 13.61
C GLU A 139 0.68 7.97 12.33
N GLU A 140 1.82 7.30 12.48
CA GLU A 140 2.52 6.62 11.38
C GLU A 140 2.53 5.10 11.59
N PRO A 141 1.38 4.42 11.40
CA PRO A 141 1.32 2.96 11.51
C PRO A 141 2.09 2.27 10.38
N ASN A 142 2.35 0.97 10.54
CA ASN A 142 3.08 0.19 9.54
C ASN A 142 2.28 -0.06 8.25
N ASP A 143 0.95 -0.06 8.34
CA ASP A 143 0.07 -0.33 7.19
C ASP A 143 -1.30 0.32 7.29
N ILE A 144 -2.00 0.34 6.15
CA ILE A 144 -3.42 0.67 6.08
C ILE A 144 -4.28 -0.52 6.56
N PRO A 145 -5.51 -0.27 7.06
CA PRO A 145 -6.38 -1.34 7.51
C PRO A 145 -6.80 -2.26 6.36
N SER A 146 -7.08 -3.53 6.68
CA SER A 146 -7.80 -4.42 5.78
C SER A 146 -9.30 -4.09 5.76
N LYS A 147 -10.05 -4.54 4.75
CA LYS A 147 -11.48 -4.24 4.59
C LYS A 147 -12.30 -4.48 5.87
N ASN A 148 -12.02 -5.58 6.57
CA ASN A 148 -12.71 -5.98 7.80
C ASN A 148 -11.81 -5.87 9.04
N GLY A 149 -10.62 -5.28 8.90
CA GLY A 149 -9.66 -5.19 9.99
C GLY A 149 -10.16 -4.22 11.05
N ASN A 150 -10.10 -4.65 12.31
CA ASN A 150 -10.28 -3.72 13.41
C ASN A 150 -9.05 -2.79 13.44
N VAL A 151 -9.32 -1.49 13.38
CA VAL A 151 -8.30 -0.44 13.40
C VAL A 151 -7.47 -0.47 14.70
N GLU A 152 -8.01 -1.07 15.76
CA GLU A 152 -7.36 -1.22 17.06
C GLU A 152 -6.78 -2.63 17.32
N GLU A 153 -7.15 -3.66 16.53
CA GLU A 153 -6.51 -4.98 16.63
C GLU A 153 -5.39 -5.11 15.61
N VAL A 154 -4.24 -4.54 15.96
CA VAL A 154 -2.94 -4.91 15.39
C VAL A 154 -2.27 -5.99 16.27
N ASP A 155 -3.04 -6.72 17.08
CA ASP A 155 -2.51 -7.70 18.02
C ASP A 155 -2.59 -9.11 17.43
N ARG A 156 -1.45 -9.54 16.88
CA ARG A 156 -1.12 -10.92 16.49
C ARG A 156 -2.05 -11.56 15.45
N PRO A 157 -1.58 -11.77 14.20
CA PRO A 157 -2.38 -12.46 13.20
C PRO A 157 -2.69 -13.90 13.65
N THR A 158 -3.87 -14.40 13.27
CA THR A 158 -4.19 -15.83 13.36
C THR A 158 -3.70 -16.56 12.10
N ARG A 159 -3.53 -17.89 12.17
CA ARG A 159 -3.10 -18.66 10.99
C ARG A 159 -4.14 -18.63 9.87
N GLU A 160 -5.41 -18.64 10.23
CA GLU A 160 -6.53 -18.56 9.29
C GLU A 160 -6.59 -17.20 8.57
N ALA A 161 -6.02 -16.16 9.19
CA ALA A 161 -5.92 -14.83 8.61
C ALA A 161 -4.66 -14.62 7.74
N LEU A 162 -3.72 -15.57 7.72
CA LEU A 162 -2.55 -15.49 6.84
C LEU A 162 -2.97 -15.56 5.38
N LYS A 163 -2.35 -14.72 4.56
CA LYS A 163 -2.62 -14.65 3.13
C LYS A 163 -1.35 -14.94 2.35
N ASN A 164 -1.50 -15.66 1.25
CA ASN A 164 -0.41 -15.81 0.31
C ASN A 164 -0.07 -14.44 -0.27
N ALA A 165 1.21 -14.10 -0.29
CA ALA A 165 1.66 -12.90 -0.95
C ALA A 165 1.41 -13.00 -2.47
N VAL A 166 1.00 -11.89 -3.10
CA VAL A 166 0.68 -11.87 -4.53
C VAL A 166 1.65 -11.01 -5.33
N GLY A 167 1.96 -11.46 -6.55
CA GLY A 167 2.83 -10.74 -7.47
C GLY A 167 4.22 -10.52 -6.88
N ASP A 168 4.73 -9.31 -7.01
CA ASP A 168 6.05 -8.94 -6.50
C ASP A 168 6.01 -8.37 -5.07
N ASN A 169 4.87 -8.42 -4.38
CA ASN A 169 4.74 -7.87 -3.02
C ASN A 169 5.73 -8.52 -2.04
N LEU A 170 5.87 -9.85 -2.08
CA LEU A 170 6.85 -10.56 -1.27
C LEU A 170 8.29 -10.18 -1.64
N LEU A 171 8.54 -10.00 -2.93
CA LEU A 171 9.84 -9.56 -3.43
C LEU A 171 10.21 -8.17 -2.90
N PHE A 172 9.25 -7.24 -2.83
CA PHE A 172 9.47 -5.92 -2.24
C PHE A 172 9.75 -6.00 -0.74
N SER A 173 8.99 -6.80 0.01
CA SER A 173 9.28 -7.04 1.43
C SER A 173 10.68 -7.60 1.64
N PHE A 174 11.10 -8.58 0.82
CA PHE A 174 12.46 -9.13 0.90
C PHE A 174 13.55 -8.11 0.53
N LYS A 175 13.32 -7.26 -0.47
CA LYS A 175 14.25 -6.17 -0.82
C LYS A 175 14.39 -5.18 0.34
N ILE A 176 13.29 -4.80 0.98
CA ILE A 176 13.30 -3.90 2.14
C ILE A 176 14.11 -4.52 3.29
N CYS A 177 13.82 -5.77 3.64
CA CYS A 177 14.56 -6.47 4.69
C CYS A 177 16.06 -6.59 4.35
N HIS A 178 16.40 -6.95 3.11
CA HIS A 178 17.78 -7.02 2.64
C HIS A 178 18.51 -5.68 2.77
N ASP A 179 17.89 -4.60 2.28
CA ASP A 179 18.49 -3.27 2.26
C ASP A 179 18.68 -2.74 3.68
N HIS A 180 17.75 -3.03 4.60
CA HIS A 180 17.92 -2.71 6.02
C HIS A 180 19.09 -3.46 6.65
N ILE A 181 19.20 -4.78 6.46
CA ILE A 181 20.33 -5.57 6.96
C ILE A 181 21.65 -5.04 6.37
N TYR A 182 21.68 -4.77 5.07
CA TYR A 182 22.86 -4.27 4.38
C TYR A 182 23.31 -2.90 4.90
N VAL A 183 22.38 -1.95 5.06
CA VAL A 183 22.68 -0.58 5.48
C VAL A 183 22.97 -0.49 6.97
N THR A 184 22.17 -1.13 7.82
CA THR A 184 22.27 -1.03 9.28
C THR A 184 23.43 -1.85 9.82
N ASP A 185 23.62 -3.08 9.33
CA ASP A 185 24.68 -3.98 9.85
C ASP A 185 25.99 -3.82 9.08
N GLY A 186 26.02 -3.00 8.03
CA GLY A 186 27.22 -2.75 7.20
C GLY A 186 27.75 -4.01 6.49
N LEU A 187 26.93 -5.05 6.40
CA LEU A 187 27.31 -6.34 5.84
C LEU A 187 27.55 -6.23 4.32
N GLN A 188 28.53 -6.96 3.81
CA GLN A 188 28.65 -7.14 2.36
C GLN A 188 27.45 -7.94 1.82
N LYS A 189 27.19 -7.83 0.51
CA LYS A 189 26.02 -8.45 -0.15
C LYS A 189 25.80 -9.91 0.20
N HIS A 190 26.86 -10.72 0.22
CA HIS A 190 26.75 -12.16 0.47
C HIS A 190 26.35 -12.45 1.94
N PRO A 191 27.03 -11.92 2.98
CA PRO A 191 26.55 -12.03 4.36
C PRO A 191 25.12 -11.53 4.59
N ALA A 192 24.76 -10.36 4.04
CA ALA A 192 23.40 -9.80 4.20
C ALA A 192 22.31 -10.74 3.65
N PHE A 193 22.60 -11.42 2.54
CA PHE A 193 21.71 -12.44 1.99
C PHE A 193 21.48 -13.63 2.95
N PHE A 194 22.52 -14.09 3.65
CA PHE A 194 22.34 -15.18 4.64
C PHE A 194 21.55 -14.75 5.86
N GLU A 195 21.71 -13.51 6.33
CA GLU A 195 20.88 -13.00 7.42
C GLU A 195 19.41 -12.90 7.00
N LEU A 196 19.13 -12.44 5.77
CA LEU A 196 17.77 -12.47 5.22
C LEU A 196 17.21 -13.90 5.15
N LEU A 197 18.00 -14.89 4.73
CA LEU A 197 17.57 -16.29 4.71
C LEU A 197 17.15 -16.79 6.10
N LYS A 198 17.86 -16.39 7.16
CA LYS A 198 17.47 -16.73 8.53
C LYS A 198 16.10 -16.15 8.88
N VAL A 199 15.86 -14.88 8.54
CA VAL A 199 14.55 -14.22 8.72
C VAL A 199 13.44 -15.01 8.02
N ILE A 200 13.67 -15.40 6.76
CA ILE A 200 12.71 -16.18 5.96
C ILE A 200 12.47 -17.56 6.62
N PHE A 201 13.52 -18.26 7.04
CA PHE A 201 13.38 -19.57 7.69
C PHE A 201 12.67 -19.48 9.04
N CYS A 202 12.92 -18.44 9.83
CA CYS A 202 12.18 -18.19 11.07
C CYS A 202 10.69 -18.03 10.77
N LYS A 203 10.32 -17.24 9.75
CA LYS A 203 8.92 -17.07 9.35
C LYS A 203 8.28 -18.38 8.88
N ILE A 204 8.96 -19.13 8.00
CA ILE A 204 8.47 -20.43 7.50
C ILE A 204 8.31 -21.43 8.66
N HIS A 205 9.26 -21.46 9.60
CA HIS A 205 9.20 -22.33 10.76
C HIS A 205 7.99 -22.01 11.65
N ASP A 206 7.78 -20.73 11.95
CA ASP A 206 6.66 -20.25 12.76
C ASP A 206 5.29 -20.54 12.11
N GLU A 207 5.16 -20.26 10.81
CA GLU A 207 3.93 -20.54 10.06
C GLU A 207 3.61 -22.05 10.00
N ARG A 208 4.62 -22.90 9.84
CA ARG A 208 4.47 -24.38 9.78
C ARG A 208 4.24 -25.03 11.14
N ASN A 209 4.55 -24.36 12.25
CA ASN A 209 4.37 -24.90 13.59
C ASN A 209 2.90 -24.83 14.04
N VAL A 210 2.04 -25.61 13.38
CA VAL A 210 0.57 -25.58 13.55
C VAL A 210 0.08 -25.80 14.98
N SER A 211 0.90 -26.41 15.84
CA SER A 211 0.57 -26.67 17.26
C SER A 211 0.80 -25.49 18.21
N SER A 212 1.57 -24.47 17.81
CA SER A 212 1.91 -23.33 18.67
C SER A 212 1.37 -22.03 18.09
N PRO A 213 1.00 -20.99 18.86
CA PRO A 213 0.58 -19.70 18.29
C PRO A 213 1.70 -19.02 17.47
N LEU A 214 1.36 -18.14 16.52
CA LEU A 214 2.36 -17.45 15.65
C LEU A 214 3.21 -16.45 16.45
N GLU A 215 4.52 -16.63 16.55
CA GLU A 215 5.41 -15.76 17.34
C GLU A 215 6.20 -14.77 16.49
N PHE A 216 6.35 -15.02 15.19
CA PHE A 216 7.15 -14.18 14.30
C PHE A 216 6.23 -13.34 13.40
N TYR A 217 5.77 -12.20 13.92
CA TYR A 217 4.92 -11.24 13.22
C TYR A 217 5.35 -9.80 13.52
N ALA A 218 4.95 -8.87 12.65
CA ALA A 218 5.10 -7.44 12.89
C ALA A 218 3.74 -6.86 13.31
N THR A 219 3.78 -5.90 14.24
CA THR A 219 2.64 -5.07 14.65
C THR A 219 2.87 -3.66 14.17
#